data_AF-T0ZNS5-F1
#
_entry.id   AF-T0ZNS5-F1
#
_cell.length_a   1.000
_cell.length_b   1.000
_cell.length_c   1.000
_cell.angle_alpha   90.00
_cell.angle_beta   90.00
_cell.angle_gamma   90.00
#
_symmetry.space_group_name_H-M   'P 1'
#
loop_
_entity.id
_entity.type
_entity.pdbx_description
1 polymer ?
#
loop_
_entity_poly.entity_id
_entity_poly.type
_entity_poly.pdbx_seq_one_letter_code
_entity_poly.pdbx_strand_id
1 'polypeptide(L)'
;DRIICGDARTVLRRLPAESVHLAITSPPYNVGIAYSDYSDDRTYLEYREWLRGVWKALARVLRPGGRFALNVAPTSIKNFRPIHHDLTRDLIELGFLLRTEILWYKQTMGRRTAWGSWKSPANPHVIPSWEYVLVFSKGSWRLEGDRAEIDITGPEFQRYSDGFWEIAPERNRRGHPAPFPDELIRRLIKFYCYRGNVVLDMFGGTGTVAAVARATGRHYLSIDTSREYCELARERVAAARAEGTGPRIPAPDRVEIAPELVRRRRIRTGHRAE
;
A
#
# COMPACT_ATOMS: atom_id res chain seq x y z
N ASP A 1 13.25 8.71 11.88
CA ASP A 1 12.71 9.65 10.87
C ASP A 1 13.77 10.08 9.91
N ARG A 2 13.71 9.61 8.65
CA ARG A 2 14.66 9.97 7.59
C ARG A 2 14.00 10.03 6.22
N ILE A 3 14.45 10.97 5.40
CA ILE A 3 14.19 11.04 3.95
C ILE A 3 15.54 10.84 3.25
N ILE A 4 15.67 9.75 2.50
CA ILE A 4 16.91 9.32 1.87
C ILE A 4 16.77 9.45 0.36
N CYS A 5 17.66 10.22 -0.27
CA CYS A 5 17.72 10.27 -1.72
C CYS A 5 18.64 9.15 -2.23
N GLY A 6 18.08 8.21 -2.99
CA GLY A 6 18.82 7.10 -3.56
C GLY A 6 17.93 5.96 -4.05
N ASP A 7 18.55 5.00 -4.73
CA ASP A 7 17.86 3.80 -5.23
C ASP A 7 17.37 2.90 -4.10
N ALA A 8 16.08 2.55 -4.15
CA ALA A 8 15.41 1.71 -3.16
C ALA A 8 16.16 0.41 -2.88
N ARG A 9 16.63 -0.32 -3.90
CA ARG A 9 17.35 -1.60 -3.71
C ARG A 9 18.65 -1.41 -2.94
N THR A 10 19.33 -0.30 -3.17
CA THR A 10 20.61 0.02 -2.52
C THR A 10 20.40 0.46 -1.08
N VAL A 11 19.44 1.36 -0.85
CA VAL A 11 19.14 1.86 0.50
C VAL A 11 18.57 0.73 1.38
N LEU A 12 17.59 -0.04 0.88
CA LEU A 12 16.98 -1.13 1.63
C LEU A 12 17.99 -2.19 2.06
N ARG A 13 19.04 -2.47 1.27
CA ARG A 13 20.11 -3.42 1.64
C ARG A 13 20.95 -2.97 2.84
N ARG A 14 21.04 -1.67 3.10
CA ARG A 14 21.82 -1.09 4.20
C ARG A 14 21.03 -0.94 5.50
N LEU A 15 19.71 -1.07 5.45
CA LEU A 15 18.88 -1.01 6.65
C LEU A 15 19.06 -2.27 7.51
N PRO A 16 18.89 -2.20 8.84
CA PRO A 16 18.84 -3.39 9.67
C PRO A 16 17.68 -4.31 9.25
N ALA A 17 17.87 -5.61 9.38
CA ALA A 17 16.77 -6.56 9.20
C ALA A 17 15.67 -6.29 10.25
N GLU A 18 14.42 -6.58 9.90
CA GLU A 18 13.29 -6.51 10.84
C GLU A 18 13.17 -5.18 11.60
N SER A 19 13.43 -4.08 10.91
CA SER A 19 13.41 -2.71 11.45
C SER A 19 12.16 -1.91 11.08
N VAL A 20 11.35 -2.41 10.13
CA VAL A 20 10.14 -1.75 9.62
C VAL A 20 8.90 -2.55 10.02
N HIS A 21 7.81 -1.84 10.36
CA HIS A 21 6.56 -2.46 10.82
C HIS A 21 5.49 -2.45 9.73
N LEU A 22 5.43 -1.38 8.95
CA LEU A 22 4.52 -1.22 7.81
C LEU A 22 5.27 -0.61 6.64
N ALA A 23 5.13 -1.17 5.45
CA ALA A 23 5.52 -0.53 4.21
C ALA A 23 4.27 -0.13 3.42
N ILE A 24 4.21 1.10 2.92
CA ILE A 24 3.18 1.57 1.99
C ILE A 24 3.90 2.20 0.81
N THR A 25 3.60 1.77 -0.42
CA THR A 25 4.27 2.33 -1.59
C THR A 25 3.45 2.19 -2.87
N SER A 26 3.83 2.93 -3.90
CA SER A 26 3.38 2.77 -5.29
C SER A 26 4.61 2.81 -6.20
N PRO A 27 5.01 1.72 -6.87
CA PRO A 27 6.16 1.73 -7.75
C PRO A 27 5.93 2.57 -9.01
N PRO A 28 6.99 3.04 -9.68
CA PRO A 28 6.89 3.63 -11.02
C PRO A 28 6.48 2.56 -12.03
N TYR A 29 5.42 2.77 -12.80
CA TYR A 29 4.78 1.69 -13.58
C TYR A 29 5.41 1.36 -14.94
N ASN A 30 6.52 1.98 -15.37
CA ASN A 30 7.16 1.72 -16.68
C ASN A 30 6.14 1.76 -17.85
N VAL A 31 5.24 2.75 -17.82
CA VAL A 31 4.10 2.92 -18.76
C VAL A 31 4.20 4.19 -19.61
N GLY A 32 5.41 4.76 -19.80
CA GLY A 32 5.57 5.96 -20.62
C GLY A 32 5.21 7.26 -19.88
N ILE A 33 5.17 7.24 -18.54
CA ILE A 33 5.01 8.45 -17.74
C ILE A 33 6.42 8.91 -17.39
N ALA A 34 6.83 10.06 -17.95
CA ALA A 34 8.09 10.69 -17.62
C ALA A 34 8.14 11.06 -16.12
N TYR A 35 8.70 10.17 -15.32
CA TYR A 35 9.30 10.53 -14.04
C TYR A 35 10.66 11.17 -14.34
N SER A 36 11.06 12.19 -13.59
CA SER A 36 12.18 13.08 -13.90
C SER A 36 13.49 12.37 -14.30
N ASP A 37 13.69 11.11 -13.87
CA ASP A 37 14.93 10.35 -14.07
C ASP A 37 14.71 8.84 -14.40
N TYR A 38 13.54 8.42 -14.90
CA TYR A 38 13.27 7.01 -15.22
C TYR A 38 13.16 6.76 -16.73
N SER A 39 14.04 5.91 -17.26
CA SER A 39 14.02 5.45 -18.65
C SER A 39 12.95 4.36 -18.82
N ASP A 40 11.94 4.63 -19.66
CA ASP A 40 10.80 3.76 -19.97
C ASP A 40 11.13 2.64 -21.01
N ASP A 41 12.40 2.25 -21.14
CA ASP A 41 12.89 1.30 -22.16
C ASP A 41 12.94 -0.17 -21.69
N ARG A 42 12.52 -0.46 -20.45
CA ARG A 42 12.54 -1.84 -19.94
C ARG A 42 11.38 -2.66 -20.48
N THR A 43 11.67 -3.89 -20.84
CA THR A 43 10.63 -4.89 -21.10
C THR A 43 9.83 -5.16 -19.82
N TYR A 44 8.59 -5.64 -19.98
CA TYR A 44 7.74 -6.01 -18.83
C TYR A 44 8.43 -7.00 -17.88
N LEU A 45 9.20 -7.95 -18.42
CA LEU A 45 9.92 -8.95 -17.63
C LEU A 45 11.06 -8.32 -16.82
N GLU A 46 11.83 -7.40 -17.41
CA GLU A 46 12.90 -6.69 -16.71
C GLU A 46 12.35 -5.77 -15.60
N TYR A 47 11.22 -5.11 -15.85
CA TYR A 47 10.52 -4.34 -14.84
C TYR A 47 10.08 -5.22 -13.66
N ARG A 48 9.46 -6.36 -13.96
CA ARG A 48 9.01 -7.31 -12.93
C ARG A 48 10.18 -7.86 -12.12
N GLU A 49 11.29 -8.23 -12.78
CA GLU A 49 12.47 -8.76 -12.09
C GLU A 49 13.18 -7.70 -11.25
N TRP A 50 13.20 -6.46 -11.72
CA TRP A 50 13.67 -5.31 -10.93
C TRP A 50 12.84 -5.12 -9.65
N LEU A 51 11.51 -5.12 -9.75
CA LEU A 51 10.61 -5.03 -8.59
C LEU A 51 10.77 -6.22 -7.66
N ARG A 52 10.89 -7.44 -8.19
CA ARG A 52 11.14 -8.65 -7.39
C ARG A 52 12.41 -8.51 -6.55
N GLY A 53 13.45 -7.86 -7.07
CA GLY A 53 14.65 -7.48 -6.31
C GLY A 53 14.37 -6.50 -5.16
N VAL A 54 13.49 -5.52 -5.37
CA VAL A 54 13.03 -4.60 -4.31
C VAL A 54 12.24 -5.36 -3.23
N TRP A 55 11.32 -6.23 -3.63
CA TRP A 55 10.50 -7.04 -2.72
C TRP A 55 11.34 -7.99 -1.86
N LYS A 56 12.39 -8.59 -2.42
CA LYS A 56 13.38 -9.39 -1.66
C LYS A 56 14.06 -8.54 -0.58
N ALA A 57 14.48 -7.32 -0.91
CA ALA A 57 15.09 -6.41 0.06
C ALA A 57 14.09 -5.95 1.12
N LEU A 58 12.83 -5.68 0.73
CA LEU A 58 11.73 -5.38 1.65
C LEU A 58 11.49 -6.52 2.64
N ALA A 59 11.42 -7.76 2.15
CA ALA A 59 11.18 -8.94 2.98
C ALA A 59 12.22 -9.04 4.12
N ARG A 60 13.47 -8.67 3.88
CA ARG A 60 14.51 -8.67 4.92
C ARG A 60 14.26 -7.60 6.00
N VAL A 61 13.87 -6.38 5.61
CA VAL A 61 13.75 -5.24 6.53
C VAL A 61 12.41 -5.20 7.28
N LEU A 62 11.36 -5.82 6.74
CA LEU A 62 10.05 -5.87 7.39
C LEU A 62 10.07 -6.87 8.56
N ARG A 63 9.43 -6.56 9.68
CA ARG A 63 9.29 -7.48 10.82
C ARG A 63 8.40 -8.67 10.49
N PRO A 64 8.57 -9.83 11.15
CA PRO A 64 7.54 -10.86 11.18
C PRO A 64 6.20 -10.25 11.63
N GLY A 65 5.13 -10.51 10.90
CA GLY A 65 3.85 -9.86 11.13
C GLY A 65 3.72 -8.46 10.53
N GLY A 66 4.83 -7.82 10.17
CA GLY A 66 4.82 -6.52 9.50
C GLY A 66 4.01 -6.55 8.21
N ARG A 67 3.41 -5.42 7.87
CA ARG A 67 2.47 -5.29 6.77
C ARG A 67 3.10 -4.62 5.56
N PHE A 68 2.63 -5.00 4.38
CA PHE A 68 2.99 -4.34 3.14
C PHE A 68 1.73 -4.01 2.35
N ALA A 69 1.46 -2.72 2.16
CA ALA A 69 0.39 -2.21 1.33
C ALA A 69 0.99 -1.68 0.02
N LEU A 70 0.73 -2.40 -1.06
CA LEU A 70 1.23 -2.08 -2.40
C LEU A 70 0.09 -1.55 -3.25
N ASN A 71 0.14 -0.27 -3.58
CA ASN A 71 -0.77 0.30 -4.56
C ASN A 71 -0.33 -0.11 -5.97
N VAL A 72 -1.30 -0.51 -6.81
CA VAL A 72 -1.11 -0.92 -8.20
C VAL A 72 -2.25 -0.36 -9.06
N ALA A 73 -1.90 0.56 -9.96
CA ALA A 73 -2.85 1.09 -10.93
C ALA A 73 -3.14 0.05 -12.05
N PRO A 74 -4.34 0.04 -12.63
CA PRO A 74 -4.62 -0.69 -13.86
C PRO A 74 -3.75 -0.16 -15.00
N THR A 75 -3.25 -1.05 -15.85
CA THR A 75 -2.46 -0.67 -17.03
C THR A 75 -3.30 -0.11 -18.17
N SER A 76 -2.64 0.35 -19.24
CA SER A 76 -3.25 0.85 -20.47
C SER A 76 -4.40 -0.01 -21.02
N ILE A 77 -5.43 0.65 -21.53
CA ILE A 77 -6.62 0.09 -22.19
C ILE A 77 -6.25 -0.74 -23.43
N LYS A 78 -5.23 -0.32 -24.20
CA LYS A 78 -4.85 -0.96 -25.46
C LYS A 78 -4.12 -2.29 -25.27
N ASN A 79 -3.37 -2.43 -24.18
CA ASN A 79 -2.53 -3.58 -23.86
C ASN A 79 -2.68 -3.90 -22.36
N PHE A 80 -3.91 -4.20 -21.95
CA PHE A 80 -4.21 -4.45 -20.54
C PHE A 80 -3.42 -5.66 -20.04
N ARG A 81 -2.64 -5.44 -18.98
CA ARG A 81 -1.91 -6.45 -18.23
C ARG A 81 -2.37 -6.39 -16.78
N PRO A 82 -2.78 -7.52 -16.18
CA PRO A 82 -3.16 -7.54 -14.78
C PRO A 82 -1.92 -7.58 -13.87
N ILE A 83 -1.12 -6.50 -13.88
CA ILE A 83 0.17 -6.43 -13.15
C ILE A 83 -0.02 -6.76 -11.66
N HIS A 84 -1.15 -6.39 -11.07
CA HIS A 84 -1.47 -6.71 -9.67
C HIS A 84 -1.48 -8.23 -9.39
N HIS A 85 -1.93 -9.08 -10.33
CA HIS A 85 -1.86 -10.54 -10.16
C HIS A 85 -0.42 -11.06 -10.21
N ASP A 86 0.40 -10.53 -11.11
CA ASP A 86 1.80 -10.94 -11.24
C ASP A 86 2.62 -10.53 -10.01
N LEU A 87 2.40 -9.30 -9.52
CA LEU A 87 3.05 -8.80 -8.30
C LEU A 87 2.58 -9.55 -7.04
N THR A 88 1.30 -9.91 -6.97
CA THR A 88 0.78 -10.77 -5.89
C THR A 88 1.45 -12.13 -5.88
N ARG A 89 1.59 -12.77 -7.06
CA ARG A 89 2.31 -14.03 -7.19
C ARG A 89 3.77 -13.90 -6.74
N ASP A 90 4.45 -12.83 -7.17
CA ASP A 90 5.84 -12.58 -6.76
C ASP A 90 6.01 -12.50 -5.25
N LEU A 91 5.13 -11.75 -4.58
CA LEU A 91 5.20 -11.58 -3.14
C LEU A 91 4.87 -12.89 -2.39
N ILE A 92 3.88 -13.66 -2.84
CA ILE A 92 3.56 -14.96 -2.26
C ILE A 92 4.74 -15.93 -2.37
N GLU A 93 5.40 -15.99 -3.53
CA GLU A 93 6.61 -16.82 -3.73
C GLU A 93 7.79 -16.38 -2.84
N LEU A 94 7.83 -15.11 -2.43
CA LEU A 94 8.80 -14.57 -1.48
C LEU A 94 8.41 -14.79 -0.01
N GLY A 95 7.33 -15.53 0.26
CA GLY A 95 6.89 -15.88 1.61
C GLY A 95 5.98 -14.83 2.27
N PHE A 96 5.46 -13.87 1.51
CA PHE A 96 4.40 -13.00 2.01
C PHE A 96 3.04 -13.71 2.01
N LEU A 97 2.24 -13.37 3.00
CA LEU A 97 0.87 -13.86 3.17
C LEU A 97 -0.09 -12.79 2.65
N LEU A 98 -0.80 -13.06 1.56
CA LEU A 98 -1.83 -12.16 1.04
C LEU A 98 -2.99 -12.06 2.03
N ARG A 99 -3.30 -10.85 2.51
CA ARG A 99 -4.44 -10.61 3.40
C ARG A 99 -5.72 -10.32 2.65
N THR A 100 -5.65 -9.36 1.72
CA THR A 100 -6.80 -8.86 0.98
C THR A 100 -6.33 -7.97 -0.17
N GLU A 101 -7.27 -7.64 -1.04
CA GLU A 101 -7.15 -6.60 -2.06
C GLU A 101 -8.18 -5.52 -1.72
N ILE A 102 -7.74 -4.28 -1.57
CA ILE A 102 -8.63 -3.13 -1.38
C ILE A 102 -8.85 -2.50 -2.76
N LEU A 103 -10.11 -2.29 -3.12
CA LEU A 103 -10.50 -1.52 -4.30
C LEU A 103 -10.58 -0.05 -3.93
N TRP A 104 -9.55 0.71 -4.27
CA TRP A 104 -9.55 2.16 -4.09
C TRP A 104 -10.26 2.81 -5.27
N TYR A 105 -11.54 3.13 -5.09
CA TYR A 105 -12.35 3.83 -6.08
C TYR A 105 -12.03 5.33 -6.06
N LYS A 106 -11.49 5.84 -7.17
CA LYS A 106 -10.98 7.22 -7.30
C LYS A 106 -12.05 8.24 -7.69
N GLN A 107 -13.27 7.80 -7.96
CA GLN A 107 -14.37 8.66 -8.46
C GLN A 107 -13.96 9.52 -9.69
N THR A 108 -12.97 9.09 -10.48
CA THR A 108 -12.43 9.84 -11.63
C THR A 108 -13.19 9.59 -12.93
N MET A 109 -14.17 8.69 -12.92
CA MET A 109 -15.08 8.47 -14.05
C MET A 109 -16.02 9.67 -14.16
N GLY A 110 -15.65 10.65 -14.98
CA GLY A 110 -16.57 11.71 -15.42
C GLY A 110 -17.64 11.18 -16.39
N ARG A 111 -18.23 12.06 -17.21
CA ARG A 111 -19.18 11.71 -18.31
C ARG A 111 -18.54 10.94 -19.48
N ARG A 112 -17.42 10.25 -19.28
CA ARG A 112 -16.74 9.50 -20.35
C ARG A 112 -17.46 8.17 -20.54
N THR A 113 -17.91 7.93 -21.76
CA THR A 113 -18.44 6.63 -22.17
C THR A 113 -17.30 5.60 -22.17
N ALA A 114 -17.64 4.32 -22.01
CA ALA A 114 -16.74 3.21 -22.34
C ALA A 114 -15.99 3.53 -23.65
N TRP A 115 -14.66 3.37 -23.66
CA TRP A 115 -13.88 3.48 -24.91
C TRP A 115 -14.20 2.28 -25.82
N GLY A 116 -13.90 2.40 -27.11
CA GLY A 116 -14.25 1.38 -28.10
C GLY A 116 -15.61 1.64 -28.75
N SER A 117 -16.35 0.58 -29.07
CA SER A 117 -17.62 0.69 -29.79
C SER A 117 -18.74 1.23 -28.90
N TRP A 118 -19.28 2.40 -29.24
CA TRP A 118 -20.42 3.00 -28.52
C TRP A 118 -21.74 2.27 -28.86
N LYS A 119 -22.49 1.84 -27.85
CA LYS A 119 -23.76 1.10 -28.00
C LYS A 119 -23.67 -0.10 -28.95
N SER A 120 -22.51 -0.75 -29.02
CA SER A 120 -22.31 -1.91 -29.87
C SER A 120 -21.42 -2.93 -29.17
N PRO A 121 -21.76 -4.23 -29.22
CA PRO A 121 -20.93 -5.29 -28.66
C PRO A 121 -19.67 -5.56 -29.51
N ALA A 122 -19.47 -4.86 -30.63
CA ALA A 122 -18.36 -5.12 -31.54
C ALA A 122 -16.99 -4.98 -30.86
N ASN A 123 -16.83 -4.00 -29.96
CA ASN A 123 -15.60 -3.81 -29.18
C ASN A 123 -15.76 -2.80 -28.02
N PRO A 124 -16.71 -2.96 -27.06
CA PRO A 124 -16.81 -2.06 -25.92
C PRO A 124 -15.69 -2.34 -24.90
N HIS A 125 -15.20 -1.30 -24.21
CA HIS A 125 -14.14 -1.42 -23.21
C HIS A 125 -14.60 -1.01 -21.81
N VAL A 126 -14.23 -1.83 -20.81
CA VAL A 126 -14.47 -1.52 -19.39
C VAL A 126 -13.29 -0.74 -18.82
N ILE A 127 -13.55 0.50 -18.41
CA ILE A 127 -12.54 1.35 -17.79
C ILE A 127 -12.53 1.08 -16.27
N PRO A 128 -11.46 0.50 -15.72
CA PRO A 128 -11.33 0.34 -14.27
C PRO A 128 -11.18 1.71 -13.63
N SER A 129 -12.15 2.06 -12.79
CA SER A 129 -12.23 3.36 -12.12
C SER A 129 -11.56 3.36 -10.74
N TRP A 130 -10.90 2.25 -10.41
CA TRP A 130 -10.22 1.99 -9.16
C TRP A 130 -8.75 1.63 -9.37
N GLU A 131 -7.98 1.73 -8.31
CA GLU A 131 -6.66 1.09 -8.18
C GLU A 131 -6.74 -0.02 -7.13
N TYR A 132 -5.78 -0.94 -7.18
CA TYR A 132 -5.68 -2.03 -6.21
C TYR A 132 -4.68 -1.63 -5.13
N VAL A 133 -5.07 -1.71 -3.85
CA VAL A 133 -4.12 -1.73 -2.74
C VAL A 133 -4.03 -3.15 -2.22
N LEU A 134 -2.98 -3.85 -2.62
CA LEU A 134 -2.69 -5.23 -2.24
C LEU A 134 -2.08 -5.23 -0.84
N VAL A 135 -2.66 -5.96 0.10
CA VAL A 135 -2.18 -5.99 1.49
C VAL A 135 -1.60 -7.36 1.84
N PHE A 136 -0.36 -7.36 2.31
CA PHE A 136 0.38 -8.56 2.70
C PHE A 136 0.87 -8.52 4.15
N SER A 137 1.27 -9.69 4.66
CA SER A 137 2.00 -9.85 5.91
C SER A 137 3.25 -10.69 5.70
N LYS A 138 4.36 -10.35 6.36
CA LYS A 138 5.57 -11.17 6.30
C LYS A 138 5.53 -12.29 7.33
N GLY A 139 5.49 -13.56 6.90
CA GLY A 139 5.73 -14.76 7.72
C GLY A 139 4.69 -15.08 8.82
N SER A 140 4.02 -14.08 9.39
CA SER A 140 3.00 -14.23 10.43
C SER A 140 1.79 -13.36 10.11
N TRP A 141 0.58 -13.84 10.43
CA TRP A 141 -0.63 -13.04 10.34
C TRP A 141 -0.74 -11.99 11.44
N ARG A 142 0.07 -12.05 12.51
CA ARG A 142 -0.02 -11.16 13.68
C ARG A 142 1.21 -10.27 13.77
N LEU A 143 0.99 -8.96 13.87
CA LEU A 143 2.02 -7.98 14.22
C LEU A 143 2.00 -7.81 15.74
N GLU A 144 3.12 -8.04 16.42
CA GLU A 144 3.25 -7.74 17.85
C GLU A 144 3.48 -6.24 18.05
N GLY A 145 2.89 -5.69 19.12
CA GLY A 145 3.01 -4.28 19.48
C GLY A 145 2.36 -3.94 20.82
N ASP A 146 2.61 -2.73 21.29
CA ASP A 146 2.04 -2.21 22.54
C ASP A 146 0.56 -1.86 22.36
N ARG A 147 -0.32 -2.47 23.17
CA ARG A 147 -1.76 -2.21 23.15
C ARG A 147 -2.10 -0.77 23.53
N ALA A 148 -1.27 -0.11 24.35
CA ALA A 148 -1.47 1.29 24.73
C ALA A 148 -1.27 2.25 23.55
N GLU A 149 -0.63 1.79 22.47
CA GLU A 149 -0.32 2.56 21.27
C GLU A 149 -1.30 2.26 20.11
N ILE A 150 -2.44 1.61 20.40
CA ILE A 150 -3.58 1.47 19.48
C ILE A 150 -4.36 2.78 19.47
N ASP A 151 -4.58 3.34 18.27
CA ASP A 151 -5.30 4.61 18.10
C ASP A 151 -6.40 4.57 17.03
N ILE A 152 -6.68 3.39 16.47
CA ILE A 152 -7.86 3.18 15.64
C ILE A 152 -9.10 3.07 16.52
N THR A 153 -10.11 3.88 16.22
CA THR A 153 -11.39 3.86 16.93
C THR A 153 -12.31 2.75 16.40
N GLY A 154 -13.34 2.38 17.18
CA GLY A 154 -14.35 1.41 16.72
C GLY A 154 -15.02 1.78 15.38
N PRO A 155 -15.51 3.03 15.20
CA PRO A 155 -16.08 3.47 13.93
C PRO A 155 -15.10 3.43 12.75
N GLU A 156 -13.84 3.84 12.98
CA GLU A 156 -12.79 3.72 11.95
C GLU A 156 -12.53 2.27 11.60
N PHE A 157 -12.42 1.37 12.59
CA PHE A 157 -12.20 -0.05 12.36
C PHE A 157 -13.30 -0.67 11.51
N GLN A 158 -14.58 -0.39 11.82
CA GLN A 158 -15.70 -0.86 11.03
C GLN A 158 -15.64 -0.34 9.60
N ARG A 159 -15.40 0.97 9.42
CA ARG A 159 -15.31 1.59 8.10
C ARG A 159 -14.13 1.09 7.27
N TYR A 160 -12.98 0.88 7.87
CA TYR A 160 -11.75 0.48 7.17
C TYR A 160 -11.71 -1.02 6.87
N SER A 161 -12.57 -1.82 7.51
CA SER A 161 -12.70 -3.26 7.27
C SER A 161 -13.41 -3.60 5.96
N ASP A 162 -14.18 -2.66 5.38
CA ASP A 162 -14.73 -2.83 4.04
C ASP A 162 -13.60 -2.73 2.99
N GLY A 163 -13.55 -3.67 2.05
CA GLY A 163 -12.55 -3.71 0.99
C GLY A 163 -12.76 -2.67 -0.11
N PHE A 164 -13.89 -1.95 -0.11
CA PHE A 164 -14.19 -0.91 -1.10
C PHE A 164 -13.98 0.49 -0.51
N TRP A 165 -12.93 1.20 -0.95
CA TRP A 165 -12.54 2.49 -0.40
C TRP A 165 -12.79 3.62 -1.41
N GLU A 166 -13.80 4.43 -1.13
CA GLU A 166 -14.11 5.63 -1.90
C GLU A 166 -13.29 6.82 -1.39
N ILE A 167 -12.25 7.19 -2.12
CA ILE A 167 -11.33 8.27 -1.75
C ILE A 167 -10.91 9.02 -3.01
N ALA A 168 -11.19 10.33 -3.07
CA ALA A 168 -10.81 11.13 -4.22
C ALA A 168 -9.27 11.27 -4.31
N PRO A 169 -8.70 11.30 -5.53
CA PRO A 169 -7.28 11.58 -5.74
C PRO A 169 -6.86 12.93 -5.15
N GLU A 170 -5.58 13.02 -4.82
CA GLU A 170 -4.99 14.27 -4.36
C GLU A 170 -5.05 15.34 -5.45
N ARG A 171 -5.57 16.51 -5.10
CA ARG A 171 -5.69 17.67 -6.02
C ARG A 171 -4.42 18.50 -5.98
N ASN A 172 -3.80 18.65 -4.82
CA ASN A 172 -2.54 19.38 -4.68
C ASN A 172 -1.37 18.45 -4.95
N ARG A 173 -0.96 18.43 -6.21
CA ARG A 173 0.08 17.54 -6.71
C ARG A 173 1.50 17.86 -6.25
N ARG A 174 1.77 19.11 -5.81
CA ARG A 174 3.11 19.58 -5.38
C ARG A 174 4.23 19.16 -6.34
N GLY A 175 4.01 19.27 -7.66
CA GLY A 175 4.98 18.85 -8.69
C GLY A 175 5.08 17.34 -8.94
N HIS A 176 4.46 16.48 -8.13
CA HIS A 176 4.41 15.04 -8.35
C HIS A 176 3.23 14.65 -9.26
N PRO A 177 3.42 13.78 -10.28
CA PRO A 177 2.35 13.48 -11.23
C PRO A 177 1.14 12.78 -10.60
N ALA A 178 1.37 11.93 -9.59
CA ALA A 178 0.35 11.09 -8.97
C ALA A 178 0.61 10.82 -7.47
N PRO A 179 0.51 11.82 -6.57
CA PRO A 179 0.72 11.59 -5.15
C PRO A 179 -0.49 10.87 -4.53
N PHE A 180 -0.23 10.09 -3.49
CA PHE A 180 -1.28 9.50 -2.66
C PHE A 180 -2.15 10.59 -2.00
N PRO A 181 -3.47 10.36 -1.86
CA PRO A 181 -4.30 11.12 -0.93
C PRO A 181 -3.93 10.82 0.53
N ASP A 182 -3.90 11.83 1.38
CA ASP A 182 -3.58 11.68 2.81
C ASP A 182 -4.52 10.67 3.51
N GLU A 183 -5.81 10.70 3.18
CA GLU A 183 -6.82 9.79 3.77
C GLU A 183 -6.52 8.32 3.49
N LEU A 184 -6.10 7.97 2.27
CA LEU A 184 -5.75 6.59 1.93
C LEU A 184 -4.63 6.06 2.83
N ILE A 185 -3.58 6.87 2.98
CA ILE A 185 -2.43 6.53 3.82
C ILE A 185 -2.84 6.47 5.30
N ARG A 186 -3.67 7.41 5.76
CA ARG A 186 -4.13 7.46 7.14
C ARG A 186 -4.87 6.17 7.53
N ARG A 187 -5.78 5.71 6.67
CA ARG A 187 -6.48 4.43 6.87
C ARG A 187 -5.51 3.26 6.97
N LEU A 188 -4.58 3.16 6.03
CA LEU A 188 -3.58 2.08 6.02
C LEU A 188 -2.72 2.10 7.29
N ILE A 189 -2.23 3.27 7.72
CA ILE A 189 -1.40 3.40 8.92
C ILE A 189 -2.20 3.03 10.18
N LYS A 190 -3.39 3.61 10.38
CA LYS A 190 -4.18 3.36 11.59
C LYS A 190 -4.66 1.90 11.68
N PHE A 191 -4.98 1.27 10.55
CA PHE A 191 -5.49 -0.10 10.52
C PHE A 191 -4.38 -1.16 10.66
N TYR A 192 -3.15 -0.88 10.23
CA TYR A 192 -2.09 -1.88 10.12
C TYR A 192 -0.85 -1.63 10.97
N CYS A 193 -0.79 -0.55 11.75
CA CYS A 193 0.43 -0.14 12.46
C CYS A 193 0.12 0.55 13.79
N TYR A 194 0.82 0.18 14.87
CA TYR A 194 0.72 0.87 16.16
C TYR A 194 1.36 2.26 16.08
N ARG A 195 1.06 3.15 17.03
CA ARG A 195 1.87 4.38 17.24
C ARG A 195 3.30 4.03 17.63
N GLY A 196 4.22 4.95 17.37
CA GLY A 196 5.67 4.76 17.59
C GLY A 196 6.34 3.73 16.67
N ASN A 197 5.58 2.98 15.86
CA ASN A 197 6.15 2.05 14.89
C ASN A 197 6.73 2.79 13.67
N VAL A 198 7.56 2.07 12.90
CA VAL A 198 8.25 2.61 11.71
C VAL A 198 7.49 2.27 10.43
N VAL A 199 7.11 3.30 9.69
CA VAL A 199 6.47 3.21 8.37
C VAL A 199 7.49 3.51 7.26
N LEU A 200 7.61 2.62 6.28
CA LEU A 200 8.48 2.75 5.12
C LEU A 200 7.67 3.10 3.86
N ASP A 201 8.19 4.04 3.08
CA ASP A 201 7.86 4.17 1.66
C ASP A 201 9.15 4.17 0.84
N MET A 202 9.32 3.18 -0.02
CA MET A 202 10.53 3.03 -0.83
C MET A 202 10.45 3.68 -2.22
N PHE A 203 9.31 4.29 -2.54
CA PHE A 203 9.08 5.13 -3.72
C PHE A 203 8.33 6.40 -3.27
N GLY A 204 8.98 7.13 -2.38
CA GLY A 204 8.37 8.11 -1.48
C GLY A 204 7.80 9.36 -2.14
N GLY A 205 8.23 9.69 -3.37
CA GLY A 205 7.85 10.90 -4.07
C GLY A 205 7.97 12.14 -3.18
N THR A 206 6.93 12.98 -3.19
CA THR A 206 6.86 14.20 -2.37
C THR A 206 6.45 13.96 -0.91
N GLY A 207 6.59 12.71 -0.42
CA GLY A 207 6.57 12.39 1.00
C GLY A 207 5.18 12.32 1.64
N THR A 208 4.12 11.96 0.91
CA THR A 208 2.78 11.77 1.50
C THR A 208 2.83 10.78 2.68
N VAL A 209 3.43 9.59 2.47
CA VAL A 209 3.50 8.56 3.51
C VAL A 209 4.24 9.04 4.76
N ALA A 210 5.39 9.70 4.57
CA ALA A 210 6.18 10.26 5.65
C ALA A 210 5.41 11.34 6.44
N ALA A 211 4.71 12.23 5.75
CA ALA A 211 3.94 13.30 6.37
C ALA A 211 2.77 12.76 7.21
N VAL A 212 2.02 11.80 6.68
CA VAL A 212 0.90 11.17 7.40
C VAL A 212 1.40 10.28 8.54
N ALA A 213 2.50 9.55 8.37
CA ALA A 213 3.13 8.80 9.45
C ALA A 213 3.51 9.72 10.62
N ARG A 214 4.18 10.85 10.35
CA ARG A 214 4.47 11.86 11.37
C ARG A 214 3.21 12.39 12.03
N ALA A 215 2.22 12.80 11.24
CA ALA A 215 0.97 13.36 11.73
C ALA A 215 0.23 12.39 12.66
N THR A 216 0.28 11.09 12.36
CA THR A 216 -0.37 10.03 13.15
C THR A 216 0.50 9.50 14.29
N GLY A 217 1.66 10.08 14.58
CA GLY A 217 2.53 9.64 15.69
C GLY A 217 3.30 8.35 15.41
N ARG A 218 3.63 8.08 14.15
CA ARG A 218 4.55 6.99 13.72
C ARG A 218 5.87 7.58 13.27
N HIS A 219 6.92 6.78 13.37
CA HIS A 219 8.20 7.07 12.73
C HIS A 219 8.13 6.75 11.25
N TYR A 220 8.94 7.43 10.45
CA TYR A 220 8.97 7.23 9.01
C TYR A 220 10.38 7.03 8.45
N LEU A 221 10.41 6.31 7.34
CA LEU A 221 11.54 6.20 6.43
C LEU A 221 11.00 6.34 5.00
N SER A 222 11.42 7.38 4.30
CA SER A 222 11.05 7.62 2.90
C SER A 222 12.29 7.56 2.02
N ILE A 223 12.20 6.88 0.88
CA ILE A 223 13.27 6.73 -0.10
C ILE A 223 12.76 7.16 -1.47
N ASP A 224 13.48 8.03 -2.14
CA ASP A 224 13.19 8.40 -3.53
C ASP A 224 14.50 8.68 -4.30
N THR A 225 14.53 8.45 -5.60
CA THR A 225 15.71 8.75 -6.41
C THR A 225 15.79 10.23 -6.79
N SER A 226 14.65 10.91 -6.89
CA SER A 226 14.59 12.33 -7.24
C SER A 226 14.96 13.20 -6.05
N ARG A 227 16.02 13.99 -6.23
CA ARG A 227 16.47 14.96 -5.23
C ARG A 227 15.41 16.03 -4.96
N GLU A 228 14.73 16.50 -5.99
CA GLU A 228 13.64 17.46 -5.88
C GLU A 228 12.49 16.90 -5.03
N TYR A 229 12.07 15.67 -5.29
CA TYR A 229 11.02 15.01 -4.51
C TYR A 229 11.41 14.83 -3.05
N CYS A 230 12.65 14.46 -2.76
CA CYS A 230 13.16 14.43 -1.40
C CYS A 230 13.09 15.79 -0.69
N GLU A 231 13.44 16.89 -1.39
CA GLU A 231 13.43 18.23 -0.82
C GLU A 231 12.00 18.66 -0.48
N LEU A 232 11.07 18.49 -1.42
CA LEU A 232 9.64 18.71 -1.19
C LEU A 232 9.06 17.81 -0.08
N ALA A 233 9.52 16.57 0.02
CA ALA A 233 9.14 15.67 1.10
C ALA A 233 9.60 16.19 2.47
N ARG A 234 10.81 16.75 2.57
CA ARG A 234 11.32 17.34 3.83
C ARG A 234 10.47 18.53 4.26
N GLU A 235 10.13 19.41 3.33
CA GLU A 235 9.25 20.56 3.58
C GLU A 235 7.86 20.10 4.03
N ARG A 236 7.26 19.13 3.32
CA ARG A 236 5.93 18.60 3.66
C ARG A 236 5.91 18.01 5.06
N VAL A 237 6.93 17.23 5.42
CA VAL A 237 7.02 16.61 6.75
C VAL A 237 7.27 17.66 7.84
N ALA A 238 8.10 18.67 7.58
CA ALA A 238 8.31 19.77 8.53
C ALA A 238 7.01 20.55 8.81
N ALA A 239 6.17 20.74 7.79
CA ALA A 239 4.87 21.40 7.91
C ALA A 239 3.76 20.48 8.49
N ALA A 240 3.97 19.17 8.55
CA ALA A 240 2.97 18.22 9.03
C ALA A 240 2.73 18.40 10.54
N ARG A 241 1.50 18.78 10.88
CA ARG A 241 1.06 18.91 12.27
C ARG A 241 0.67 17.54 12.81
N ALA A 242 1.04 17.26 14.06
CA ALA A 242 0.54 16.10 14.77
C ALA A 242 -0.99 16.21 14.84
N GLU A 243 -1.68 15.13 14.48
CA GLU A 243 -3.09 15.02 14.77
C GLU A 243 -3.25 14.98 16.28
N GLY A 244 -4.23 15.73 16.80
CA GLY A 244 -4.55 15.70 18.22
C GLY A 244 -4.61 14.25 18.67
N THR A 245 -3.90 13.92 19.75
CA THR A 245 -3.92 12.57 20.29
C THR A 245 -5.36 12.29 20.72
N GLY A 246 -6.13 11.63 19.85
CA GLY A 246 -7.38 11.00 20.25
C GLY A 246 -7.13 10.17 21.50
N PRO A 247 -8.13 9.99 22.37
CA PRO A 247 -7.94 9.33 23.66
C PRO A 247 -7.23 7.99 23.43
N ARG A 248 -6.14 7.75 24.17
CA ARG A 248 -5.53 6.43 24.24
C ARG A 248 -6.63 5.47 24.66
N ILE A 249 -7.02 4.57 23.76
CA ILE A 249 -8.07 3.62 24.05
C ILE A 249 -7.48 2.67 25.09
N PRO A 250 -8.15 2.45 26.24
CA PRO A 250 -7.69 1.46 27.22
C PRO A 250 -7.41 0.15 26.51
N ALA A 251 -6.33 -0.54 26.88
CA ALA A 251 -5.97 -1.81 26.27
C ALA A 251 -7.23 -2.69 26.22
N PRO A 252 -7.63 -3.21 25.06
CA PRO A 252 -8.81 -4.05 25.00
C PRO A 252 -8.60 -5.23 25.95
N ASP A 253 -9.61 -5.50 26.79
CA ASP A 253 -9.70 -6.74 27.53
C ASP A 253 -9.41 -7.90 26.58
N ARG A 254 -8.80 -8.98 27.08
CA ARG A 254 -8.48 -10.15 26.25
C ARG A 254 -9.70 -10.49 25.39
N VAL A 255 -9.63 -10.18 24.09
CA VAL A 255 -10.60 -10.69 23.13
C VAL A 255 -10.34 -12.18 23.07
N GLU A 256 -11.06 -12.93 23.90
CA GLU A 256 -11.25 -14.35 23.65
C GLU A 256 -11.86 -14.44 22.26
N ILE A 257 -11.06 -14.90 21.31
CA ILE A 257 -11.57 -15.26 20.00
C ILE A 257 -12.59 -16.36 20.28
N ALA A 258 -13.87 -16.04 20.18
CA ALA A 258 -14.94 -16.97 20.47
C ALA A 258 -14.64 -18.30 19.74
N PRO A 259 -14.59 -19.45 20.45
CA PRO A 259 -14.26 -20.75 19.85
C PRO A 259 -15.15 -21.12 18.65
N GLU A 260 -16.32 -20.51 18.53
CA GLU A 260 -17.29 -20.73 17.47
C GLU A 260 -16.81 -20.32 16.08
N LEU A 261 -15.94 -19.31 15.95
CA LEU A 261 -15.38 -18.91 14.64
C LEU A 261 -14.31 -19.88 14.13
N VAL A 262 -13.70 -20.69 15.01
CA VAL A 262 -12.75 -21.74 14.63
C VAL A 262 -13.50 -22.99 14.14
N ARG A 263 -14.73 -23.23 14.60
CA ARG A 263 -15.50 -24.46 14.29
C ARG A 263 -16.18 -24.47 12.91
N ARG A 264 -16.33 -23.33 12.22
CA ARG A 264 -16.96 -23.30 10.88
C ARG A 264 -16.04 -23.70 9.71
N ARG A 265 -14.79 -24.11 9.97
CA ARG A 265 -13.86 -24.62 8.94
C ARG A 265 -13.69 -26.15 8.93
N ARG A 266 -14.77 -26.91 9.12
CA ARG A 266 -14.85 -28.27 8.56
C ARG A 266 -15.72 -28.21 7.31
N ILE A 267 -15.05 -28.07 6.16
CA ILE A 267 -15.66 -28.36 4.86
C ILE A 267 -16.22 -29.79 4.97
N ARG A 268 -17.54 -29.94 4.86
CA ARG A 268 -18.16 -31.25 4.62
C ARG A 268 -17.74 -31.68 3.21
N THR A 269 -16.64 -32.42 3.09
CA THR A 269 -16.40 -33.29 1.94
C THR A 269 -17.36 -34.47 2.05
N GLY A 270 -18.61 -34.25 1.66
CA GLY A 270 -19.57 -35.32 1.41
C GLY A 270 -19.47 -35.73 -0.04
N HIS A 271 -18.51 -36.60 -0.38
CA HIS A 271 -18.71 -37.53 -1.48
C HIS A 271 -19.84 -38.47 -1.07
N ARG A 272 -20.97 -38.43 -1.78
CA ARG A 272 -21.80 -39.62 -1.94
C ARG A 272 -21.65 -40.06 -3.38
N ALA A 273 -20.87 -41.13 -3.54
CA ALA A 273 -21.05 -42.05 -4.64
C ALA A 273 -22.29 -42.88 -4.31
N GLU A 274 -23.28 -42.82 -5.19
CA GLU A 274 -24.20 -43.91 -5.58
C GLU A 274 -24.87 -43.47 -6.88
#